data_AF-U1I8R0-F1
#
_entry.id   AF-U1I8R0-F1
#
_cell.length_a   1.000
_cell.length_b   1.000
_cell.length_c   1.000
_cell.angle_alpha   90.00
_cell.angle_beta   90.00
_cell.angle_gamma   90.00
#
_symmetry.space_group_name_H-M   'P 1'
#
loop_
_entity.id
_entity.type
_entity.pdbx_description
1 polymer ?
#
loop_
_entity_poly.entity_id
_entity_poly.type
_entity_poly.pdbx_seq_one_letter_code
_entity_poly.pdbx_strand_id
1 'polypeptide(L)'
;MVWGNLLTPLWFLLFSYLQHDSDFILQQLHHLGWHSWVSATFLAYFATIIGYGLWVKLLAKYPAAKITPLSLGVPIISMLFAFCFLDESLNRYQWLGAVIVMLSLIIHLFGHRFLHLKN
;
A
#
# COMPACT_ATOMS: atom_id res chain seq x y z
N MET A 1 -6.70 12.50 4.17
CA MET A 1 -7.87 13.25 3.64
C MET A 1 -8.53 12.38 2.59
N VAL A 2 -9.79 12.03 2.85
CA VAL A 2 -10.73 11.35 1.94
C VAL A 2 -11.19 12.34 0.86
N TRP A 3 -10.26 13.09 0.25
CA TRP A 3 -10.56 13.90 -0.93
C TRP A 3 -11.02 12.90 -1.98
N GLY A 4 -12.31 12.77 -2.27
CA GLY A 4 -13.06 13.83 -2.93
C GLY A 4 -12.65 13.93 -4.41
N ASN A 5 -11.69 13.13 -4.86
CA ASN A 5 -11.39 13.02 -6.26
C ASN A 5 -12.46 12.13 -6.88
N LEU A 6 -13.67 12.67 -7.10
CA LEU A 6 -14.66 12.08 -8.00
C LEU A 6 -14.01 11.78 -9.36
N LEU A 7 -12.98 12.55 -9.71
CA LEU A 7 -12.15 12.30 -10.88
C LEU A 7 -11.47 10.92 -10.84
N THR A 8 -11.04 10.34 -9.71
CA THR A 8 -10.42 8.99 -9.72
C THR A 8 -11.39 7.89 -10.18
N PRO A 9 -12.57 7.69 -9.56
CA PRO A 9 -13.54 6.74 -10.06
C PRO A 9 -14.10 7.17 -11.43
N LEU A 10 -14.17 8.47 -11.75
CA LEU A 10 -14.59 8.92 -13.07
C LEU A 10 -13.58 8.54 -14.16
N TRP A 11 -12.28 8.76 -13.94
CA TRP A 11 -11.22 8.32 -14.86
C TRP A 11 -11.23 6.81 -14.98
N PHE A 12 -11.41 6.09 -13.87
CA PHE A 12 -11.53 4.64 -13.89
C PHE A 12 -12.72 4.17 -14.74
N LEU A 13 -13.90 4.78 -14.58
CA LEU A 13 -15.09 4.47 -15.38
C LEU A 13 -14.89 4.81 -16.86
N LEU A 14 -14.23 5.94 -17.14
CA LEU A 14 -13.95 6.38 -18.51
C LEU A 14 -12.97 5.42 -19.21
N PHE A 15 -11.88 5.02 -18.54
CA PHE A 15 -10.96 4.02 -19.07
C PHE A 15 -11.58 2.63 -19.17
N SER A 16 -12.42 2.24 -18.21
CA SER A 16 -13.17 0.99 -18.26
C SER A 16 -14.08 0.92 -19.49
N TYR A 17 -14.82 1.99 -19.76
CA TYR A 17 -15.68 2.11 -20.94
C TYR A 17 -14.91 2.13 -22.27
N LEU A 18 -13.70 2.69 -22.29
CA LEU A 18 -12.83 2.69 -23.47
C LEU A 18 -12.22 1.30 -23.76
N GLN A 19 -12.11 0.42 -22.76
CA GLN A 19 -11.42 -0.88 -22.88
C GLN A 19 -12.36 -2.08 -22.87
N HIS A 20 -13.59 -1.95 -22.35
CA HIS A 20 -14.55 -3.04 -22.22
C HIS A 20 -15.93 -2.62 -22.73
N ASP A 21 -16.67 -3.59 -23.27
CA ASP A 21 -18.06 -3.39 -23.71
C ASP A 21 -19.00 -3.05 -22.55
N SER A 22 -20.05 -2.27 -22.83
CA SER A 22 -21.04 -1.83 -21.83
C SER A 22 -21.69 -2.98 -21.05
N ASP A 23 -21.86 -4.15 -21.70
CA ASP A 23 -22.44 -5.34 -21.07
C ASP A 23 -21.52 -5.95 -20.00
N PHE A 24 -20.20 -5.83 -20.16
CA PHE A 24 -19.22 -6.30 -19.17
C PHE A 24 -19.34 -5.51 -17.86
N ILE A 25 -19.58 -4.20 -17.94
CA ILE A 25 -19.72 -3.34 -16.75
C ILE A 25 -20.99 -3.71 -15.96
N LEU A 26 -22.12 -3.92 -16.65
CA LEU A 26 -23.38 -4.30 -16.00
C LEU A 26 -23.28 -5.68 -15.32
N GLN A 27 -22.64 -6.66 -15.98
CA GLN A 27 -22.42 -7.98 -15.39
C GLN A 27 -21.56 -7.90 -14.11
N GLN A 28 -20.49 -7.10 -14.12
CA GLN A 28 -19.65 -6.92 -12.94
C GLN A 28 -20.39 -6.24 -11.78
N LEU A 29 -21.26 -5.28 -12.08
CA LEU A 29 -22.12 -4.65 -11.06
C LEU A 29 -23.08 -5.67 -10.43
N HIS A 30 -23.62 -6.60 -11.20
CA HIS A 30 -24.45 -7.70 -10.67
C HIS A 30 -23.63 -8.74 -9.88
N HIS A 31 -22.35 -8.93 -10.20
CA HIS A 31 -21.43 -9.81 -9.49
C HIS A 31 -20.74 -9.18 -8.27
N LEU A 32 -21.02 -7.90 -7.94
CA LEU A 32 -20.53 -7.26 -6.73
C LEU A 32 -21.11 -7.94 -5.48
N GLY A 33 -20.41 -8.98 -5.03
CA GLY A 33 -20.75 -9.71 -3.82
C GLY A 33 -20.43 -8.93 -2.55
N TRP A 34 -20.95 -9.43 -1.44
CA TRP A 34 -20.70 -8.91 -0.09
C TRP A 34 -19.20 -8.75 0.24
N HIS A 35 -18.35 -9.65 -0.27
CA HIS A 35 -16.91 -9.60 -0.08
C HIS A 35 -16.29 -8.28 -0.58
N SER A 36 -16.71 -7.77 -1.75
CA SER A 36 -16.18 -6.51 -2.29
C SER A 36 -16.52 -5.32 -1.40
N TRP A 37 -17.72 -5.29 -0.84
CA TRP A 37 -18.13 -4.27 0.11
C TRP A 37 -17.33 -4.32 1.40
N VAL A 38 -17.16 -5.50 2.00
CA VAL A 38 -16.37 -5.69 3.23
C VAL A 38 -14.92 -5.26 3.01
N SER A 39 -14.30 -5.69 1.92
CA SER A 39 -12.92 -5.33 1.56
C SER A 39 -12.77 -3.81 1.35
N ALA A 40 -13.71 -3.18 0.65
CA ALA A 40 -13.70 -1.74 0.42
C ALA A 40 -13.84 -0.95 1.73
N THR A 41 -14.78 -1.33 2.60
CA THR A 41 -14.96 -0.70 3.91
C THR A 41 -13.74 -0.90 4.81
N PHE A 42 -13.15 -2.10 4.83
CA PHE A 42 -11.94 -2.38 5.58
C PHE A 42 -10.78 -1.48 5.13
N LEU A 43 -10.55 -1.39 3.81
CA LEU A 43 -9.48 -0.57 3.27
C LEU A 43 -9.72 0.92 3.48
N ALA A 44 -10.95 1.39 3.32
CA ALA A 44 -11.29 2.80 3.46
C ALA A 44 -11.22 3.28 4.93
N TYR A 45 -11.77 2.50 5.87
CA TYR A 45 -11.87 2.91 7.27
C TYR A 45 -10.75 2.32 8.13
N PHE A 46 -10.65 1.00 8.20
CA PHE A 46 -9.71 0.35 9.12
C PHE A 46 -8.26 0.65 8.74
N ALA A 47 -7.89 0.51 7.48
CA ALA A 47 -6.51 0.79 7.06
C ALA A 47 -6.14 2.26 7.26
N THR A 48 -7.08 3.19 7.00
CA THR A 48 -6.89 4.62 7.23
C THR A 48 -6.73 4.95 8.71
N ILE A 49 -7.66 4.50 9.56
CA ILE A 49 -7.65 4.80 11.00
C ILE A 49 -6.40 4.21 11.66
N ILE A 50 -6.10 2.94 11.39
CA ILE A 50 -4.94 2.26 11.96
C ILE A 50 -3.65 2.89 11.42
N GLY A 51 -3.55 3.07 10.10
CA GLY A 51 -2.36 3.64 9.46
C GLY A 51 -2.03 5.04 9.96
N TYR A 52 -3.00 5.96 9.90
CA TYR A 52 -2.81 7.32 10.41
C TYR A 52 -2.60 7.34 11.92
N GLY A 53 -3.36 6.56 12.68
CA GLY A 53 -3.22 6.49 14.15
C GLY A 53 -1.82 6.05 14.56
N LEU A 54 -1.28 5.02 13.92
CA LEU A 54 0.08 4.53 14.17
C LEU A 54 1.13 5.58 13.76
N TRP A 55 0.95 6.21 12.61
CA TRP A 55 1.86 7.24 12.09
C TRP A 55 1.92 8.46 13.01
N VAL A 56 0.77 8.97 13.46
CA VAL A 56 0.69 10.10 14.40
C VAL A 56 1.33 9.72 15.74
N LYS A 57 1.07 8.50 16.25
CA LYS A 57 1.67 8.01 17.49
C LYS A 57 3.20 7.90 17.39
N LEU A 58 3.72 7.49 16.23
CA LEU A 58 5.15 7.42 15.98
C LEU A 58 5.79 8.80 15.88
N LEU A 59 5.14 9.75 15.19
CA LEU A 59 5.58 11.15 15.10
C LEU A 59 5.61 11.85 16.46
N ALA A 60 4.68 11.51 17.36
CA ALA A 60 4.67 12.03 18.71
C ALA A 60 5.88 11.54 19.55
N LYS A 61 6.49 10.41 19.19
CA LYS A 61 7.58 9.77 19.96
C LYS A 61 8.95 9.87 19.31
N TYR A 62 9.03 9.99 17.99
CA TYR A 62 10.28 10.03 17.23
C TYR A 62 10.30 11.20 16.24
N PRO A 63 11.45 11.87 16.04
CA PRO A 63 11.58 12.91 15.02
C PRO A 63 11.29 12.35 13.62
N ALA A 64 10.58 13.12 12.79
CA ALA A 64 10.07 12.71 11.48
C ALA A 64 11.14 12.04 10.59
N ALA A 65 12.39 12.52 10.64
CA ALA A 65 13.49 11.98 9.85
C ALA A 65 13.81 10.50 10.12
N LYS A 66 13.52 9.97 11.32
CA LYS A 66 13.75 8.55 11.64
C LYS A 66 12.64 7.62 11.14
N ILE A 67 11.45 8.15 10.90
CA ILE A 67 10.26 7.36 10.53
C ILE A 67 10.01 7.38 9.04
N THR A 68 10.52 8.37 8.30
CA THR A 68 10.44 8.43 6.83
C THR A 68 10.93 7.17 6.13
N PRO A 69 12.07 6.54 6.51
CA PRO A 69 12.54 5.34 5.85
C PRO A 69 11.60 4.15 6.05
N LEU A 70 10.84 4.11 7.16
CA LEU A 70 9.91 3.03 7.47
C LEU A 70 8.84 2.86 6.37
N SER A 71 8.48 3.93 5.67
CA SER A 71 7.53 3.90 4.55
C SER A 71 8.00 3.02 3.38
N LEU A 72 9.31 2.85 3.20
CA LEU A 72 9.86 1.92 2.20
C LEU A 72 9.58 0.45 2.57
N GLY A 73 9.35 0.15 3.85
CA GLY A 73 8.98 -1.18 4.33
C GLY A 73 7.52 -1.55 4.09
N VAL A 74 6.63 -0.56 3.91
CA VAL A 74 5.19 -0.78 3.66
C VAL A 74 4.90 -1.73 2.49
N PRO A 75 5.47 -1.54 1.28
CA PRO A 75 5.22 -2.44 0.17
C PRO A 75 5.68 -3.89 0.44
N ILE A 76 6.76 -4.07 1.19
CA ILE A 76 7.25 -5.41 1.55
C ILE A 76 6.28 -6.10 2.52
N ILE A 77 5.84 -5.39 3.55
CA ILE A 77 4.85 -5.91 4.50
C ILE A 77 3.54 -6.24 3.79
N SER A 78 3.08 -5.37 2.89
CA SER A 78 1.90 -5.62 2.06
C SER A 78 2.06 -6.89 1.21
N MET A 79 3.21 -7.08 0.58
CA MET A 79 3.49 -8.23 -0.27
C MET A 79 3.56 -9.52 0.54
N LEU A 80 4.17 -9.49 1.73
CA LEU A 80 4.16 -10.61 2.67
C LEU A 80 2.74 -10.95 3.14
N PHE A 81 1.90 -9.93 3.38
CA PHE A 81 0.50 -10.13 3.72
C PHE A 81 -0.26 -10.81 2.57
N ALA A 82 -0.08 -10.36 1.34
CA ALA A 82 -0.70 -10.99 0.17
C ALA A 82 -0.27 -12.45 0.01
N PHE A 83 1.01 -12.75 0.15
CA PHE A 83 1.52 -14.12 0.09
C PHE A 83 0.97 -15.01 1.22
N CYS A 84 0.98 -14.53 2.46
CA CYS A 84 0.60 -15.34 3.61
C CYS A 84 -0.92 -15.47 3.82
N PHE A 85 -1.69 -14.42 3.53
CA PHE A 85 -3.14 -14.37 3.81
C PHE A 85 -4.02 -14.54 2.58
N LEU A 86 -3.56 -14.11 1.40
CA LEU A 86 -4.32 -14.23 0.15
C LEU A 86 -3.85 -15.44 -0.70
N ASP A 87 -2.81 -16.15 -0.26
CA ASP A 87 -2.21 -17.30 -0.96
C ASP A 87 -1.79 -16.96 -2.41
N GLU A 88 -1.49 -15.69 -2.66
CA GLU A 88 -1.06 -15.21 -3.97
C GLU A 88 0.38 -15.63 -4.26
N SER A 89 0.58 -16.32 -5.38
CA SER A 89 1.90 -16.73 -5.83
C SER A 89 2.69 -15.52 -6.36
N LEU A 90 3.67 -15.07 -5.60
CA LEU A 90 4.52 -13.95 -5.97
C LEU A 90 5.51 -14.34 -7.08
N ASN A 91 5.60 -13.50 -8.12
CA ASN A 91 6.52 -13.72 -9.23
C ASN A 91 7.99 -13.49 -8.78
N ARG A 92 8.95 -14.14 -9.45
CA ARG A 92 10.39 -13.98 -9.21
C ARG A 92 10.85 -12.51 -9.26
N TYR A 93 10.28 -11.71 -10.15
CA TYR A 93 10.60 -10.28 -10.23
C TYR A 93 10.11 -9.48 -9.02
N GLN A 94 8.98 -9.85 -8.44
CA GLN A 94 8.47 -9.21 -7.22
C GLN A 94 9.40 -9.52 -6.05
N TRP A 95 9.87 -10.78 -5.93
CA TRP A 95 10.86 -11.16 -4.92
C TRP A 95 12.18 -10.41 -5.06
N LEU A 96 12.69 -10.25 -6.29
CA LEU A 96 13.88 -9.43 -6.55
C LEU A 96 13.66 -7.97 -6.12
N GLY A 97 12.51 -7.39 -6.45
CA GLY A 97 12.13 -6.04 -6.01
C GLY A 97 12.10 -5.93 -4.48
N ALA A 98 11.47 -6.90 -3.80
CA ALA A 98 11.42 -6.93 -2.34
C ALA A 98 12.81 -6.97 -1.70
N VAL A 99 13.73 -7.78 -2.23
CA VAL A 99 15.12 -7.86 -1.76
C VAL A 99 15.84 -6.53 -1.96
N ILE A 100 15.71 -5.90 -3.13
CA ILE A 100 16.34 -4.60 -3.42
C ILE A 100 15.84 -3.51 -2.48
N VAL A 101 14.53 -3.44 -2.23
CA VAL A 101 13.95 -2.45 -1.31
C VAL A 101 14.39 -2.71 0.12
N MET A 102 14.43 -3.98 0.56
CA MET A 102 14.96 -4.34 1.89
C MET A 102 16.42 -3.94 2.07
N LEU A 103 17.27 -4.22 1.08
CA LEU A 103 18.67 -3.81 1.11
C LEU A 103 18.80 -2.28 1.18
N SER A 104 18.02 -1.57 0.37
CA SER A 104 17.99 -0.10 0.37
C SER A 104 17.59 0.45 1.74
N LEU A 105 16.57 -0.14 2.37
CA LEU A 105 16.12 0.24 3.71
C LEU A 105 17.19 0.00 4.77
N ILE A 106 17.86 -1.17 4.74
CA ILE A 106 18.96 -1.50 5.66
C ILE A 106 20.10 -0.49 5.51
N ILE A 107 20.54 -0.21 4.29
CA ILE A 107 21.60 0.78 4.03
C ILE A 107 21.20 2.15 4.57
N HIS A 108 19.96 2.58 4.33
CA HIS A 108 19.46 3.89 4.79
C HIS A 108 19.39 3.98 6.32
N LEU A 109 18.99 2.91 7.00
CA LEU A 109 18.85 2.88 8.46
C LEU A 109 20.22 2.82 9.18
N PHE A 110 21.18 2.08 8.63
CA PHE A 110 22.50 1.89 9.24
C PHE A 110 23.53 2.95 8.82
N GLY A 111 23.35 3.63 7.68
CA GLY A 111 24.25 4.68 7.21
C GLY A 111 24.42 5.84 8.20
N HIS A 112 23.35 6.18 8.93
CA HIS A 112 23.40 7.25 9.95
C HIS A 112 24.19 6.85 11.20
N ARG A 113 24.29 5.54 11.52
CA ARG A 113 25.12 5.02 12.64
C ARG A 113 26.60 5.01 12.27
N PHE A 114 26.95 4.73 11.01
CA PHE A 114 28.35 4.68 10.57
C PHE A 114 29.02 6.05 10.53
N LEU A 115 28.28 7.12 10.24
CA LEU A 115 28.83 8.48 10.21
C LEU A 115 29.21 9.02 11.60
N HIS A 116 28.56 8.55 12.68
CA HIS A 116 28.83 9.02 14.04
C HIS A 116 29.96 8.28 14.76
N LEU A 117 30.52 7.22 14.16
CA LEU A 117 31.69 6.49 14.68
C LEU A 117 33.01 7.03 14.10
N LYS A 118 32.97 8.03 13.20
CA LYS A 118 34.14 8.62 12.55
C LYS A 118 34.46 10.05 13.03
N ASN A 119 33.68 10.59 13.97
CA ASN A 119 34.01 11.80 14.74
C ASN A 119 34.38 11.40 16.16
#